data_AF-A0A7X9HGL5-F1
#
_entry.id   AF-A0A7X9HGL5-F1
#
_cell.length_a   1.000
_cell.length_b   1.000
_cell.length_c   1.000
_cell.angle_alpha   90.00
_cell.angle_beta   90.00
_cell.angle_gamma   90.00
#
_symmetry.space_group_name_H-M   'P 1'
#
loop_
_entity.id
_entity.type
_entity.pdbx_description
1 polymer ?
#
loop_
_entity_poly.entity_id
_entity_poly.type
_entity_poly.pdbx_seq_one_letter_code
_entity_poly.pdbx_strand_id
1 'polypeptide(L)'
;MANTKSSKKAVRSAKTKRSHNLFWEKAVKNNVKTLKASLEHKKDVKELNTELVALQKALDKAAKEKVIHKNKANRVKSRYAKRIAALQATPARKSARSTK
;
A
#
# COMPACT_ATOMS: atom_id res chain seq x y z
N MET A 1 -30.65 -7.44 16.88
CA MET A 1 -29.82 -7.63 18.10
C MET A 1 -29.23 -9.04 18.08
N ALA A 2 -28.07 -9.28 18.69
CA ALA A 2 -27.51 -10.64 18.75
C ALA A 2 -28.28 -11.47 19.80
N ASN A 3 -29.24 -12.28 19.33
CA ASN A 3 -30.21 -12.94 20.22
C ASN A 3 -29.68 -14.26 20.81
N THR A 4 -28.86 -15.01 20.05
CA THR A 4 -28.27 -16.28 20.52
C THR A 4 -26.90 -16.07 21.17
N LYS A 5 -26.48 -17.02 22.03
CA LYS A 5 -25.16 -16.99 22.70
C LYS A 5 -24.00 -16.96 21.69
N SER A 6 -24.11 -17.72 20.60
CA SER A 6 -23.12 -17.75 19.51
C SER A 6 -23.04 -16.41 18.77
N SER A 7 -24.16 -15.77 18.48
CA SER A 7 -24.19 -14.44 17.86
C SER A 7 -23.57 -13.37 18.77
N LYS A 8 -23.84 -13.39 20.09
CA LYS A 8 -23.20 -12.47 21.05
C LYS A 8 -21.67 -12.64 21.06
N LYS A 9 -21.16 -13.87 20.94
CA LYS A 9 -19.71 -14.15 20.80
C LYS A 9 -19.16 -13.61 19.47
N ALA A 10 -19.89 -13.81 18.36
CA ALA A 10 -19.48 -13.31 17.05
C ALA A 10 -19.34 -11.78 17.04
N VAL A 11 -20.27 -11.03 17.66
CA VAL A 11 -20.20 -9.57 17.79
C VAL A 11 -18.94 -9.13 18.56
N ARG A 12 -18.61 -9.81 19.67
CA ARG A 12 -17.39 -9.52 20.44
C ARG A 12 -16.13 -9.73 19.60
N SER A 13 -16.03 -10.87 18.91
CA SER A 13 -14.89 -11.16 18.03
C SER A 13 -14.78 -10.16 16.86
N ALA A 14 -15.92 -9.79 16.26
CA ALA A 14 -15.98 -8.82 15.19
C ALA A 14 -15.49 -7.44 15.62
N LYS A 15 -15.81 -6.99 16.85
CA LYS A 15 -15.32 -5.71 17.39
C LYS A 15 -13.79 -5.69 17.49
N THR A 16 -13.18 -6.76 17.99
CA THR A 16 -11.71 -6.89 18.10
C THR A 16 -11.05 -6.97 16.72
N LYS A 17 -11.62 -7.74 15.79
CA LYS A 17 -11.11 -7.80 14.40
C LYS A 17 -11.22 -6.45 13.70
N ARG A 18 -12.32 -5.72 13.94
CA ARG A 18 -12.55 -4.39 13.38
C ARG A 18 -11.50 -3.38 13.85
N SER A 19 -11.16 -3.34 15.14
CA SER A 19 -10.14 -2.41 15.64
C SER A 19 -8.76 -2.70 15.04
N HIS A 20 -8.38 -3.98 14.95
CA HIS A 20 -7.14 -4.42 14.31
C HIS A 20 -7.08 -4.04 12.82
N ASN A 21 -8.15 -4.33 12.07
CA ASN A 21 -8.23 -4.01 10.64
C ASN A 21 -8.18 -2.48 10.41
N LEU A 22 -8.88 -1.70 11.24
CA LEU A 22 -8.87 -0.24 11.16
C LEU A 22 -7.47 0.35 11.40
N PHE A 23 -6.70 -0.22 12.33
CA PHE A 23 -5.32 0.20 12.57
C PHE A 23 -4.46 0.04 11.32
N TRP A 24 -4.45 -1.15 10.73
CA TRP A 24 -3.67 -1.43 9.52
C TRP A 24 -4.16 -0.65 8.30
N GLU A 25 -5.47 -0.50 8.15
CA GLU A 25 -6.06 0.32 7.09
C GLU A 25 -5.59 1.79 7.19
N LYS A 26 -5.61 2.36 8.40
CA LYS A 26 -5.11 3.72 8.65
C LYS A 26 -3.61 3.83 8.38
N ALA A 27 -2.81 2.86 8.83
CA ALA A 27 -1.36 2.86 8.60
C ALA A 27 -1.03 2.86 7.09
N VAL A 28 -1.70 2.01 6.31
CA VAL A 28 -1.53 1.98 4.85
C VAL A 28 -2.01 3.28 4.21
N LYS A 29 -3.18 3.81 4.62
CA LYS A 29 -3.70 5.08 4.08
C LYS A 29 -2.77 6.25 4.35
N ASN A 30 -2.19 6.35 5.54
CA ASN A 30 -1.26 7.40 5.91
C ASN A 30 0.00 7.36 5.04
N ASN A 31 0.63 6.18 4.90
CA ASN A 31 1.82 6.02 4.05
C ASN A 31 1.53 6.29 2.57
N VAL A 32 0.34 5.93 2.09
CA VAL A 32 -0.09 6.29 0.74
C VAL A 32 -0.27 7.79 0.59
N LYS A 33 -0.86 8.46 1.59
CA LYS A 33 -1.08 9.90 1.58
C LYS A 33 0.25 10.67 1.57
N THR A 34 1.20 10.27 2.42
CA THR A 34 2.54 10.89 2.46
C THR A 34 3.25 10.74 1.11
N LEU A 35 3.28 9.53 0.56
CA LEU A 35 3.92 9.28 -0.73
C LEU A 35 3.23 10.02 -1.88
N LYS A 36 1.90 10.14 -1.86
CA LYS A 36 1.16 10.93 -2.86
C LYS A 36 1.52 12.42 -2.77
N ALA A 37 1.60 12.98 -1.56
CA ALA A 37 1.99 14.37 -1.35
C ALA A 37 3.44 14.61 -1.80
N SER A 38 4.38 13.73 -1.45
CA SER A 38 5.78 13.82 -1.89
C SER A 38 5.93 13.75 -3.41
N LEU A 39 5.11 12.96 -4.09
CA LEU A 39 5.05 12.93 -5.56
C LEU A 39 4.52 14.24 -6.16
N GLU A 40 3.52 14.86 -5.54
CA GLU A 40 2.95 16.15 -6.00
C GLU A 40 3.95 17.30 -5.82
N HIS A 41 4.72 17.30 -4.73
CA HIS A 41 5.74 18.32 -4.45
C HIS A 41 7.07 18.09 -5.18
N LYS A 42 7.17 17.09 -6.08
CA LYS A 42 8.38 16.75 -6.84
C LYS A 42 9.62 16.60 -5.96
N LYS A 43 9.47 15.95 -4.80
CA LYS A 43 10.60 15.68 -3.91
C LYS A 43 11.66 14.81 -4.58
N ASP A 44 12.87 14.85 -4.02
CA ASP A 44 14.00 14.08 -4.51
C ASP A 44 13.68 12.59 -4.60
N VAL A 45 14.20 11.96 -5.66
CA VAL A 45 14.01 10.53 -5.95
C VAL A 45 14.48 9.65 -4.78
N LYS A 46 15.52 10.06 -4.06
CA LYS A 46 16.03 9.34 -2.89
C LYS A 46 14.99 9.27 -1.77
N GLU A 47 14.31 10.37 -1.49
CA GLU A 47 13.25 10.44 -0.47
C GLU A 47 12.01 9.64 -0.90
N LEU A 48 11.64 9.70 -2.18
CA LEU A 48 10.53 8.88 -2.71
C LEU A 48 10.81 7.38 -2.57
N ASN A 49 12.06 6.95 -2.73
CA ASN A 49 12.45 5.56 -2.55
C ASN A 49 12.37 5.12 -1.07
N THR A 50 12.77 5.98 -0.11
CA THR A 50 12.66 5.64 1.32
C THR A 50 11.20 5.55 1.76
N GLU A 51 10.34 6.47 1.31
CA GLU A 51 8.90 6.44 1.54
C GLU A 51 8.24 5.21 0.90
N LEU A 52 8.68 4.81 -0.30
CA LEU A 52 8.22 3.59 -0.95
C LEU A 52 8.56 2.35 -0.11
N VAL A 53 9.77 2.26 0.43
CA VAL A 53 10.17 1.13 1.29
C VAL A 53 9.30 1.06 2.54
N ALA A 54 8.99 2.21 3.15
CA ALA A 54 8.07 2.28 4.29
C ALA A 54 6.65 1.81 3.91
N LEU A 55 6.14 2.23 2.75
CA LEU A 55 4.85 1.78 2.22
C LEU A 55 4.83 0.26 1.96
N GLN A 56 5.88 -0.28 1.34
CA GLN A 56 6.01 -1.72 1.08
C GLN A 56 5.98 -2.52 2.39
N LYS A 57 6.78 -2.11 3.39
CA LYS A 57 6.82 -2.74 4.71
C LYS A 57 5.44 -2.77 5.37
N ALA A 58 4.68 -1.67 5.29
CA ALA A 58 3.33 -1.60 5.85
C ALA A 58 2.34 -2.51 5.11
N LEU A 59 2.40 -2.54 3.77
CA LEU A 59 1.53 -3.39 2.95
C LEU A 59 1.81 -4.88 3.18
N ASP A 60 3.07 -5.27 3.27
CA ASP A 60 3.44 -6.68 3.45
C ASP A 60 3.09 -7.18 4.86
N LYS A 61 3.25 -6.34 5.88
CA LYS A 61 2.73 -6.64 7.22
C LYS A 61 1.20 -6.75 7.22
N ALA A 62 0.48 -5.81 6.62
CA ALA A 62 -0.98 -5.87 6.54
C ALA A 62 -1.49 -7.10 5.76
N ALA A 63 -0.72 -7.58 4.77
CA ALA A 63 -1.03 -8.81 4.05
C ALA A 63 -0.76 -10.05 4.89
N LYS A 64 0.34 -10.08 5.64
CA LYS A 64 0.67 -11.17 6.58
C LYS A 64 -0.39 -11.32 7.67
N GLU A 65 -0.86 -10.21 8.22
CA GLU A 65 -1.96 -10.15 9.21
C GLU A 65 -3.35 -10.39 8.60
N LYS A 66 -3.44 -10.71 7.31
CA LYS A 66 -4.68 -11.02 6.57
C LYS A 66 -5.70 -9.87 6.54
N VAL A 67 -5.27 -8.63 6.77
CA VAL A 67 -6.13 -7.43 6.65
C VAL A 67 -6.36 -7.07 5.19
N ILE A 68 -5.33 -7.21 4.35
CA ILE A 68 -5.43 -7.00 2.91
C ILE A 68 -5.00 -8.27 2.16
N HIS A 69 -5.64 -8.53 1.02
CA HIS A 69 -5.23 -9.65 0.17
C HIS A 69 -3.87 -9.39 -0.49
N LYS A 70 -3.05 -10.43 -0.65
CA LYS A 70 -1.72 -10.35 -1.30
C LYS A 70 -1.74 -9.64 -2.66
N ASN A 71 -2.77 -9.91 -3.47
CA ASN A 71 -2.91 -9.27 -4.79
C ASN A 71 -3.18 -7.77 -4.69
N LYS A 72 -3.89 -7.32 -3.64
CA LYS A 72 -4.11 -5.88 -3.42
C LYS A 72 -2.83 -5.21 -2.96
N ALA A 73 -2.08 -5.82 -2.05
CA ALA A 73 -0.75 -5.34 -1.66
C ALA A 73 0.17 -5.22 -2.88
N ASN A 74 0.28 -6.28 -3.69
CA ASN A 74 1.12 -6.31 -4.90
C ASN A 74 0.71 -5.26 -5.94
N ARG A 75 -0.60 -5.08 -6.17
CA ARG A 75 -1.11 -4.05 -7.09
C ARG A 75 -0.72 -2.64 -6.63
N VAL A 76 -0.82 -2.36 -5.34
CA VAL A 76 -0.45 -1.05 -4.78
C VAL A 76 1.06 -0.82 -4.87
N LYS A 77 1.88 -1.82 -4.48
CA LYS A 77 3.34 -1.77 -4.60
C LYS A 77 3.76 -1.48 -6.04
N SER A 78 3.24 -2.24 -7.01
CA SER A 78 3.57 -2.09 -8.42
C SER A 78 3.18 -0.71 -8.97
N ARG A 79 2.00 -0.18 -8.60
CA ARG A 79 1.54 1.14 -9.06
C ARG A 79 2.48 2.28 -8.66
N TYR A 80 2.92 2.31 -7.41
CA TYR A 80 3.79 3.39 -6.93
C TYR A 80 5.22 3.23 -7.41
N ALA A 81 5.74 2.00 -7.45
CA ALA A 81 7.06 1.72 -8.03
C ALA A 81 7.15 2.18 -9.49
N LYS A 82 6.14 1.88 -10.31
CA LYS A 82 6.10 2.34 -11.72
C LYS A 82 6.07 3.86 -11.86
N ARG A 83 5.37 4.57 -10.97
CA ARG A 83 5.33 6.04 -10.99
C ARG A 83 6.69 6.65 -10.67
N ILE A 84 7.38 6.14 -9.64
CA ILE A 84 8.71 6.62 -9.27
C ILE A 84 9.74 6.28 -10.36
N ALA A 85 9.68 5.07 -10.94
CA ALA A 85 10.53 4.69 -12.06
C ALA A 85 10.31 5.57 -13.30
N ALA A 86 9.07 5.96 -13.60
CA ALA A 86 8.76 6.88 -14.71
C ALA A 86 9.38 8.27 -14.50
N LEU A 87 9.48 8.75 -13.25
CA LEU A 87 10.17 9.99 -12.92
C LEU A 87 11.69 9.88 -13.12
N GLN A 88 12.28 8.71 -12.85
CA GLN A 88 13.71 8.44 -13.06
C GLN A 88 14.08 8.29 -14.54
N ALA A 89 13.17 7.73 -15.36
CA ALA A 89 13.44 7.37 -16.76
C ALA A 89 13.46 8.57 -17.75
N THR A 90 13.27 9.79 -17.27
CA THR A 90 13.47 11.01 -18.08
C THR A 90 14.85 11.57 -17.71
N PRO A 91 15.94 11.21 -18.43
CA PRO A 91 16.10 11.43 -19.86
C PRO A 91 16.88 10.32 -20.59
N ALA A 92 16.20 9.35 -21.24
CA ALA A 92 16.82 8.55 -22.32
C ALA A 92 15.78 7.80 -23.16
N ARG A 93 14.99 8.52 -23.96
CA ARG A 93 14.27 7.91 -25.09
C ARG A 93 15.14 7.98 -26.35
N LYS A 94 16.26 7.26 -26.37
CA LYS A 94 17.03 6.97 -27.58
C LYS A 94 17.64 5.56 -27.50
N SER A 95 16.91 4.56 -28.00
CA SER A 95 17.42 3.65 -29.04
C SER A 95 16.39 2.58 -29.43
N ALA A 96 16.18 2.52 -30.74
CA ALA A 96 15.84 1.36 -31.57
C ALA A 96 14.56 0.56 -31.28
N ARG A 97 13.56 0.77 -32.15
CA ARG A 97 12.93 -0.37 -32.84
C ARG A 97 14.05 -1.29 -33.33
N SER A 98 14.17 -2.48 -32.78
CA SER A 98 14.94 -3.57 -33.40
C SER A 98 13.94 -4.66 -33.76
N THR A 99 13.66 -4.69 -35.05
CA THR A 99 13.01 -5.77 -35.77
C THR A 99 13.81 -7.06 -35.64
N LYS A 100 13.14 -8.18 -35.33
CA LYS A 100 13.24 -9.41 -36.11
C LYS A 100 11.97 -10.21 -35.97
#